data_AF-A0AAW1S9W9-F1
#
_entry.id   AF-A0AAW1S9W9-F1
#
_cell.length_a   1.000
_cell.length_b   1.000
_cell.length_c   1.000
_cell.angle_alpha   90.00
_cell.angle_beta   90.00
_cell.angle_gamma   90.00
#
_symmetry.space_group_name_H-M   'P 1'
#
loop_
_entity.id
_entity.type
_entity.pdbx_description
1 polymer ?
#
loop_
_entity_poly.entity_id
_entity_poly.type
_entity_poly.pdbx_seq_one_letter_code
_entity_poly.pdbx_strand_id
1 'polypeptide(L)'
;MSKRTGESWRDNHPHHSAGSLRARPGASAYQTTKLAINRLAQFIHNDHGKQGIRAFALHPGGVRTKLALGMPEGMHGILNSTPWLSGAACVYLASSRADFLRGRYIDSSWDVEELEARKEEIIEKDLFKMQLTL
;
A
#
# COMPACT_ATOMS: atom_id res chain seq x y z
N MET A 1 -2.93 -2.25 14.93
CA MET A 1 -1.75 -2.40 15.81
C MET A 1 -1.26 -0.99 16.13
N SER A 2 -1.84 -0.39 17.17
CA SER A 2 -1.65 1.02 17.50
C SER A 2 -0.30 1.33 18.13
N LYS A 3 0.39 2.35 17.61
CA LYS A 3 1.51 2.99 18.31
C LYS A 3 1.00 4.15 19.16
N ARG A 4 1.32 4.09 20.47
CA ARG A 4 1.18 5.19 21.43
C ARG A 4 2.23 6.27 21.16
N THR A 5 1.99 7.21 20.27
CA THR A 5 2.72 8.51 20.26
C THR A 5 1.88 9.53 19.51
N GLY A 6 1.52 10.63 20.16
CA GLY A 6 0.71 11.73 19.61
C GLY A 6 1.44 12.61 18.60
N GLU A 7 2.20 12.02 17.68
CA GLU A 7 2.82 12.70 16.54
C GLU A 7 1.90 12.59 15.32
N SER A 8 1.73 13.69 14.57
CA SER A 8 0.99 13.71 13.32
C SER A 8 1.72 12.85 12.27
N TRP A 9 1.01 11.90 11.66
CA TRP A 9 1.54 10.98 10.64
C TRP A 9 2.11 11.67 9.40
N ARG A 10 1.89 12.98 9.22
CA ARG A 10 2.42 13.74 8.08
C ARG A 10 3.93 13.97 8.18
N ASP A 11 4.50 13.86 9.38
CA ASP A 11 5.81 14.43 9.65
C ASP A 11 6.96 13.41 9.66
N ASN A 12 6.67 12.11 9.61
CA ASN A 12 7.71 11.08 9.51
C ASN A 12 7.19 9.87 8.73
N HIS A 13 7.84 9.54 7.60
CA HIS A 13 7.82 8.28 6.84
C HIS A 13 7.19 8.33 5.43
N PRO A 14 7.99 8.48 4.34
CA PRO A 14 7.53 8.21 2.99
C PRO A 14 7.60 6.71 2.71
N HIS A 15 6.63 5.94 3.21
CA HIS A 15 6.47 4.53 2.89
C HIS A 15 5.15 4.35 2.15
N HIS A 16 5.32 4.07 0.87
CA HIS A 16 4.32 3.69 -0.11
C HIS A 16 4.93 2.55 -0.92
N SER A 17 4.23 1.96 -1.90
CA SER A 17 4.86 1.34 -3.05
C SER A 17 5.63 2.46 -3.75
N ALA A 18 6.85 2.67 -3.26
CA ALA A 18 7.76 3.70 -3.71
C ALA A 18 8.02 3.52 -5.19
N GLY A 19 7.82 2.30 -5.71
CA GLY A 19 7.79 2.00 -7.11
C GLY A 19 6.67 2.74 -7.85
N SER A 20 5.42 2.56 -7.44
CA SER A 20 4.26 3.08 -8.19
C SER A 20 4.05 4.59 -8.07
N LEU A 21 4.54 5.21 -6.99
CA LEU A 21 4.29 6.63 -6.67
C LEU A 21 5.51 7.53 -6.91
N ARG A 22 6.59 7.02 -7.50
CA ARG A 22 7.81 7.80 -7.78
C ARG A 22 8.20 7.61 -9.25
N ALA A 23 8.90 8.59 -9.79
CA ALA A 23 9.59 8.51 -11.07
C ALA A 23 11.08 8.71 -10.80
N ARG A 24 11.89 7.65 -10.95
CA ARG A 24 13.33 7.64 -10.70
C ARG A 24 14.09 7.14 -11.93
N PRO A 25 15.25 7.74 -12.27
CA PRO A 25 16.13 7.23 -13.31
C PRO A 25 16.47 5.75 -13.08
N GLY A 26 16.52 4.96 -14.16
CA GLY A 26 16.87 3.53 -14.12
C GLY A 26 15.80 2.59 -13.56
N ALA A 27 14.64 3.12 -13.12
CA ALA A 27 13.60 2.32 -12.48
C ALA A 27 12.31 2.18 -13.32
N SER A 28 12.32 2.59 -14.58
CA SER A 28 11.13 2.67 -15.45
C SER A 28 10.34 1.36 -15.45
N ALA A 29 10.99 0.23 -15.77
CA ALA A 29 10.32 -1.08 -15.82
C ALA A 29 9.68 -1.48 -14.49
N TYR A 30 10.39 -1.27 -13.37
CA TYR A 30 9.88 -1.62 -12.04
C TYR A 30 8.74 -0.69 -11.62
N GLN A 31 8.92 0.62 -11.75
CA GLN A 31 7.97 1.63 -11.29
C GLN A 31 6.67 1.62 -12.09
N THR A 32 6.74 1.51 -13.42
CA THR A 32 5.54 1.41 -14.26
C THR A 32 4.78 0.11 -13.99
N THR A 33 5.49 -1.01 -13.81
CA THR A 33 4.85 -2.28 -13.44
C THR A 33 4.14 -2.19 -12.09
N LYS A 34 4.77 -1.57 -11.08
CA LYS A 34 4.11 -1.36 -9.78
C LYS A 34 2.89 -0.44 -9.89
N LEU A 35 2.94 0.59 -10.73
CA LEU A 35 1.77 1.44 -11.02
C LEU A 35 0.65 0.63 -11.71
N ALA A 36 1.00 -0.21 -12.68
CA ALA A 36 0.05 -1.08 -13.37
C ALA A 36 -0.65 -2.05 -12.40
N ILE A 37 0.05 -2.60 -11.41
CA ILE A 37 -0.56 -3.45 -10.36
C ILE A 37 -1.62 -2.68 -9.56
N ASN A 38 -1.36 -1.42 -9.19
CA ASN A 38 -2.36 -0.61 -8.47
C ASN A 38 -3.63 -0.38 -9.30
N ARG A 39 -3.48 -0.25 -10.62
CA ARG A 39 -4.61 -0.13 -11.54
C ARG A 39 -5.31 -1.47 -11.76
N LEU A 40 -4.55 -2.57 -11.84
CA LEU A 40 -5.09 -3.91 -11.98
C LEU A 40 -5.99 -4.29 -10.80
N ALA A 41 -5.60 -3.98 -9.56
CA ALA A 41 -6.45 -4.21 -8.39
C ALA A 41 -7.80 -3.48 -8.49
N GLN A 42 -7.81 -2.25 -9.03
CA GLN A 42 -9.04 -1.50 -9.28
C GLN A 42 -9.91 -2.18 -10.34
N PHE A 43 -9.32 -2.60 -11.46
CA PHE A 43 -10.06 -3.33 -12.51
C PHE A 43 -10.69 -4.61 -11.96
N ILE A 44 -9.92 -5.46 -11.26
CA ILE A 44 -10.45 -6.69 -10.67
C ILE A 44 -11.62 -6.39 -9.73
N HIS A 45 -11.51 -5.35 -8.90
CA HIS A 45 -12.61 -4.96 -8.01
C HIS A 45 -13.84 -4.48 -8.78
N ASN A 46 -13.66 -3.66 -9.81
CA ASN A 46 -14.76 -3.13 -10.61
C ASN A 46 -15.47 -4.23 -11.40
N ASP A 47 -14.71 -5.15 -12.00
CA ASP A 47 -15.22 -6.17 -12.90
C ASP A 47 -15.82 -7.36 -12.13
N HIS A 48 -15.22 -7.73 -11.00
CA HIS A 48 -15.54 -8.96 -10.28
C HIS A 48 -15.93 -8.76 -8.80
N GLY A 49 -15.94 -7.53 -8.29
CA GLY A 49 -16.28 -7.26 -6.89
C GLY A 49 -17.68 -7.72 -6.49
N LYS A 50 -18.65 -7.61 -7.41
CA LYS A 50 -20.03 -8.10 -7.21
C LYS A 50 -20.13 -9.63 -7.15
N GLN A 51 -19.13 -10.33 -7.68
CA GLN A 51 -19.02 -11.79 -7.63
C GLN A 51 -18.32 -12.26 -6.34
N GLY A 52 -18.01 -11.35 -5.42
CA GLY A 52 -17.33 -11.64 -4.16
C GLY A 52 -15.79 -11.64 -4.25
N ILE A 53 -15.21 -11.35 -5.42
CA ILE A 53 -13.75 -11.24 -5.55
C ILE A 53 -13.26 -9.96 -4.84
N ARG A 54 -12.29 -10.13 -3.95
CA ARG A 54 -11.63 -9.04 -3.22
C ARG A 54 -10.20 -8.91 -3.72
N ALA A 55 -9.86 -7.74 -4.25
CA ALA A 55 -8.52 -7.42 -4.73
C ALA A 55 -7.99 -6.18 -4.00
N PHE A 56 -6.69 -6.19 -3.68
CA PHE A 56 -5.99 -5.12 -2.98
C PHE A 56 -4.58 -4.99 -3.57
N ALA A 57 -4.04 -3.78 -3.64
CA ALA A 57 -2.65 -3.56 -4.02
C ALA A 57 -1.82 -3.22 -2.77
N LEU A 58 -1.10 -4.20 -2.22
CA LEU A 58 -0.34 -4.04 -0.98
C LEU A 58 1.10 -3.61 -1.25
N HIS A 59 1.57 -2.55 -0.58
CA HIS A 59 2.99 -2.32 -0.34
C HIS A 59 3.44 -3.05 0.93
N PRO A 60 4.42 -3.96 0.84
CA PRO A 60 4.85 -4.77 1.98
C PRO A 60 5.88 -4.07 2.89
N GLY A 61 6.18 -2.80 2.66
CA GLY A 61 7.30 -2.12 3.31
C GLY A 61 8.65 -2.38 2.62
N GLY A 62 9.70 -1.75 3.16
CA GLY A 62 11.10 -1.98 2.79
C GLY A 62 11.67 -3.19 3.53
N VAL A 63 11.27 -4.41 3.16
CA VAL A 63 11.77 -5.63 3.80
C VAL A 63 13.09 -6.08 3.17
N ARG A 64 14.08 -6.41 4.00
CA ARG A 64 15.36 -7.01 3.55
C ARG A 64 15.10 -8.41 2.98
N THR A 65 15.05 -8.51 1.66
CA THR A 65 14.86 -9.75 0.91
C THR A 65 15.96 -9.89 -0.14
N LYS A 66 16.19 -11.10 -0.67
CA LYS A 66 17.15 -11.31 -1.76
C LYS A 66 16.85 -10.41 -2.98
N LEU A 67 15.56 -10.21 -3.30
CA LEU A 67 15.14 -9.29 -4.36
C LEU A 67 15.53 -7.85 -4.03
N ALA A 68 15.24 -7.39 -2.82
CA ALA A 68 15.54 -6.02 -2.40
C ALA A 68 17.05 -5.75 -2.36
N LEU A 69 17.87 -6.71 -1.93
CA LEU A 69 19.32 -6.56 -1.90
C LEU A 69 19.96 -6.47 -3.30
N GLY A 70 19.21 -6.76 -4.37
CA GLY A 70 19.66 -6.50 -5.75
C GLY A 70 19.66 -5.03 -6.16
N MET A 71 19.12 -4.12 -5.32
CA MET A 71 19.22 -2.68 -5.55
C MET A 71 20.61 -2.15 -5.14
N PRO A 72 21.03 -0.96 -5.61
CA PRO A 72 22.31 -0.37 -5.22
C PRO A 72 22.47 -0.28 -3.70
N GLU A 73 23.66 -0.58 -3.17
CA GLU A 73 23.92 -0.62 -1.72
C GLU A 73 23.54 0.68 -1.00
N GLY A 74 23.78 1.83 -1.64
CA GLY A 74 23.38 3.14 -1.11
C GLY A 74 21.87 3.30 -0.89
N MET A 75 21.03 2.42 -1.46
CA MET A 75 19.58 2.40 -1.23
C MET A 75 19.15 1.44 -0.12
N HIS A 76 20.03 0.57 0.40
CA HIS A 76 19.65 -0.44 1.41
C HIS A 76 19.18 0.17 2.73
N GLY A 77 19.49 1.45 2.99
CA GLY A 77 18.98 2.20 4.13
C GLY A 77 17.45 2.30 4.19
N ILE A 78 16.75 2.15 3.06
CA ILE A 78 15.27 2.12 3.02
C ILE A 78 14.70 0.75 3.40
N LEU A 79 15.53 -0.27 3.57
CA LEU A 79 15.12 -1.63 3.91
C LEU A 79 15.08 -1.80 5.44
N ASN A 80 14.15 -1.09 6.08
CA ASN A 80 13.99 -0.98 7.52
C ASN A 80 12.69 -1.59 8.07
N SER A 81 11.86 -2.20 7.21
CA SER A 81 10.59 -2.81 7.61
C SER A 81 10.76 -4.27 8.00
N THR A 82 10.01 -4.71 9.01
CA THR A 82 9.98 -6.12 9.42
C THR A 82 8.99 -6.91 8.54
N PRO A 83 9.28 -8.18 8.17
CA PRO A 83 8.33 -9.01 7.42
C PRO A 83 6.98 -9.19 8.12
N TRP A 84 6.97 -9.15 9.46
CA TRP A 84 5.78 -9.28 10.28
C TRP A 84 4.70 -8.26 9.93
N LEU A 85 5.09 -7.01 9.64
CA LEU A 85 4.15 -5.94 9.33
C LEU A 85 3.35 -6.24 8.05
N SER A 86 4.02 -6.70 7.00
CA SER A 86 3.36 -7.14 5.76
C SER A 86 2.46 -8.35 6.00
N GLY A 87 2.89 -9.30 6.84
CA GLY A 87 2.08 -10.48 7.19
C GLY A 87 0.79 -10.08 7.92
N ALA A 88 0.90 -9.20 8.91
CA ALA A 88 -0.23 -8.68 9.66
C ALA A 88 -1.21 -7.90 8.75
N ALA A 89 -0.70 -7.10 7.82
CA ALA A 89 -1.52 -6.41 6.82
C ALA A 89 -2.30 -7.40 5.94
N CYS A 90 -1.69 -8.49 5.48
CA CYS A 90 -2.39 -9.53 4.72
C CYS A 90 -3.54 -10.17 5.53
N VAL A 91 -3.31 -10.46 6.83
CA VAL A 91 -4.36 -11.03 7.70
C VAL A 91 -5.52 -10.04 7.85
N TYR A 92 -5.22 -8.76 8.04
CA TYR A 92 -6.24 -7.71 8.11
C TYR A 92 -7.05 -7.62 6.80
N LEU A 93 -6.38 -7.55 5.65
CA LEU A 93 -7.01 -7.46 4.33
C LEU A 93 -7.83 -8.72 3.97
N ALA A 94 -7.50 -9.88 4.54
CA ALA A 94 -8.30 -11.09 4.39
C ALA A 94 -9.62 -11.05 5.18
N SER A 95 -9.72 -10.22 6.22
CA SER A 95 -10.93 -10.08 7.04
C SER A 95 -12.00 -9.22 6.35
N SER A 96 -13.27 -9.34 6.78
CA SER A 96 -14.36 -8.47 6.28
C SER A 96 -14.22 -7.01 6.73
N ARG A 97 -13.43 -6.75 7.77
CA ARG A 97 -13.17 -5.39 8.27
C ARG A 97 -12.57 -4.48 7.20
N ALA A 98 -11.73 -5.05 6.33
CA ALA A 98 -11.04 -4.34 5.26
C ALA A 98 -11.88 -4.18 3.97
N ASP A 99 -13.17 -4.52 3.97
CA ASP A 99 -13.98 -4.54 2.74
C ASP A 99 -14.11 -3.17 2.05
N PHE A 100 -13.98 -2.07 2.79
CA PHE A 100 -13.97 -0.71 2.25
C PHE A 100 -12.69 -0.36 1.48
N LEU A 101 -11.63 -1.18 1.63
CA LEU A 101 -10.33 -1.00 1.00
C LEU A 101 -10.21 -1.79 -0.32
N ARG A 102 -11.26 -2.51 -0.74
CA ARG A 102 -11.24 -3.30 -1.98
C ARG A 102 -10.97 -2.40 -3.18
N GLY A 103 -10.11 -2.87 -4.08
CA GLY A 103 -9.63 -2.14 -5.25
C GLY A 103 -8.63 -1.01 -4.92
N ARG A 104 -8.23 -0.84 -3.66
CA ARG A 104 -7.35 0.26 -3.24
C ARG A 104 -5.91 -0.19 -3.03
N TYR A 105 -5.01 0.78 -3.10
CA TYR A 105 -3.62 0.64 -2.72
C TYR A 105 -3.48 0.80 -1.20
N ILE A 106 -2.78 -0.12 -0.52
CA ILE A 106 -2.60 -0.09 0.93
C ILE A 106 -1.12 -0.25 1.26
N ASP A 107 -0.64 0.57 2.20
CA ASP A 107 0.67 0.36 2.81
C ASP A 107 0.55 -0.53 4.06
N SER A 108 1.41 -1.52 4.19
CA SER A 108 1.51 -2.33 5.41
C SER A 108 1.79 -1.51 6.67
N SER A 109 2.37 -0.31 6.55
CA SER A 109 2.66 0.57 7.68
C SER A 109 1.46 1.36 8.21
N TRP A 110 0.30 1.28 7.58
CA TRP A 110 -0.89 1.97 8.07
C TRP A 110 -1.36 1.40 9.42
N ASP A 111 -1.76 2.30 10.30
CA ASP A 111 -2.53 1.95 11.47
C ASP A 111 -3.95 1.52 11.04
N VAL A 112 -4.32 0.29 11.40
CA VAL A 112 -5.59 -0.31 10.98
C VAL A 112 -6.77 0.38 11.65
N GLU A 113 -6.61 0.75 12.92
CA GLU A 113 -7.64 1.42 13.69
C GLU A 113 -7.87 2.83 13.14
N GLU A 114 -6.83 3.54 12.69
CA GLU A 114 -6.97 4.80 11.98
C GLU A 114 -7.67 4.64 10.62
N LEU A 115 -7.28 3.64 9.82
CA LEU A 115 -7.93 3.37 8.54
C LEU A 115 -9.43 3.12 8.70
N GLU A 116 -9.82 2.35 9.72
CA GLU A 116 -11.22 2.08 10.03
C GLU A 116 -11.96 3.33 10.52
N ALA A 117 -11.33 4.15 11.36
CA ALA A 117 -11.91 5.41 11.83
C ALA A 117 -12.13 6.43 10.70
N ARG A 118 -11.43 6.27 9.56
CA ARG A 118 -11.54 7.14 8.38
C ARG A 118 -12.26 6.48 7.21
N LYS A 119 -12.95 5.37 7.45
CA LYS A 119 -13.60 4.57 6.42
C LYS A 119 -14.54 5.39 5.54
N GLU A 120 -15.39 6.21 6.13
CA GLU A 120 -16.37 7.03 5.41
C GLU A 120 -15.65 8.02 4.47
N GLU A 121 -14.64 8.73 4.97
CA GLU A 121 -13.82 9.65 4.17
C GLU A 121 -13.16 8.93 2.98
N ILE A 122 -12.60 7.74 3.23
CA ILE A 122 -11.91 6.93 2.22
C ILE A 122 -12.87 6.53 1.10
N ILE A 123 -14.10 6.15 1.44
CA ILE A 123 -15.13 5.77 0.47
C ILE A 123 -15.60 7.01 -0.29
N GLU A 124 -15.99 8.07 0.41
CA GLU A 124 -16.59 9.27 -0.19
C GLU A 124 -15.65 10.00 -1.15
N LYS A 125 -14.38 10.15 -0.76
CA LYS A 125 -13.37 10.84 -1.58
C LYS A 125 -12.60 9.90 -2.51
N ASP A 126 -13.00 8.63 -2.56
CA ASP A 126 -12.36 7.57 -3.33
C ASP A 126 -10.84 7.49 -3.13
N LEU A 127 -10.38 7.64 -1.89
CA LEU A 127 -8.95 7.72 -1.54
C LEU A 127 -8.22 6.42 -1.87
N PHE A 128 -6.89 6.49 -1.92
CA PHE A 128 -6.00 5.35 -2.14
C PHE A 128 -6.16 4.62 -3.49
N LYS A 129 -6.79 5.27 -4.48
CA LYS A 129 -6.76 4.83 -5.88
C LYS A 129 -5.81 5.67 -6.71
N MET A 130 -5.29 5.07 -7.78
CA MET A 130 -4.49 5.77 -8.77
C MET A 130 -5.41 6.55 -9.69
N GLN A 131 -5.51 7.86 -9.47
CA GLN A 131 -6.28 8.79 -10.28
C GLN A 131 -5.62 10.16 -10.27
N LEU A 132 -5.89 10.94 -11.31
CA LEU A 132 -5.56 12.37 -11.32
C LEU A 132 -6.72 13.10 -10.67
N THR A 133 -6.41 14.02 -9.76
CA THR A 133 -7.39 14.90 -9.11
C THR A 133 -7.18 16.32 -9.62
N LEU A 134 -8.27 17.09 -9.70
CA LEU A 134 -8.22 18.54 -9.92
C LEU A 134 -8.01 19.27 -8.59
#